data_AF-A0A7R7J913-F1
#
_entry.id   AF-A0A7R7J913-F1
#
_cell.length_a   1.000
_cell.length_b   1.000
_cell.length_c   1.000
_cell.angle_alpha   90.00
_cell.angle_beta   90.00
_cell.angle_gamma   90.00
#
_symmetry.space_group_name_H-M   'P 1'
#
loop_
_entity.id
_entity.type
_entity.pdbx_description
1 polymer ?
#
loop_
_entity_poly.entity_id
_entity_poly.type
_entity_poly.pdbx_seq_one_letter_code
_entity_poly.pdbx_strand_id
1 'polypeptide(L)'
;MKQQNRVQLSFTSILKIFGIYALALNVFFTIMFLLFFLMGIETPTPSNFIVSMIVSPFLFVLFAVFGYPFFALFNRVRGGLLLKVVRGSVKNVN
;
A
#
# COMPACT_ATOMS: atom_id res chain seq x y z
N MET A 1 -12.34 26.72 16.37
CA MET A 1 -11.46 25.52 16.31
C MET A 1 -11.62 24.89 14.92
N LYS A 2 -10.66 25.10 14.00
CA LYS A 2 -10.70 24.44 12.68
C LYS A 2 -10.32 22.98 12.87
N GLN A 3 -11.30 22.11 12.72
CA GLN A 3 -11.16 20.66 12.69
C GLN A 3 -10.22 20.32 11.53
N GLN A 4 -8.93 20.14 11.83
CA GLN A 4 -7.98 19.62 10.86
C GLN A 4 -8.49 18.25 10.46
N ASN A 5 -9.08 18.18 9.27
CA ASN A 5 -9.59 17.00 8.63
C ASN A 5 -8.41 16.05 8.40
N ARG A 6 -8.02 15.29 9.44
CA ARG A 6 -7.04 14.22 9.33
C ARG A 6 -7.70 13.19 8.45
N VAL A 7 -7.30 13.14 7.19
CA VAL A 7 -7.71 12.09 6.25
C VAL A 7 -7.15 10.78 6.79
N GLN A 8 -7.88 10.17 7.72
CA GLN A 8 -7.65 8.83 8.18
C GLN A 8 -8.07 7.95 7.00
N LEU A 9 -7.08 7.40 6.29
CA LEU A 9 -7.33 6.45 5.21
C LEU A 9 -8.16 5.30 5.79
N SER A 10 -9.43 5.23 5.38
CA SER A 10 -10.31 4.14 5.77
C SER A 10 -9.74 2.83 5.25
N PHE A 11 -10.04 1.72 5.93
CA PHE A 11 -9.62 0.40 5.50
C PHE A 11 -10.01 0.11 4.03
N THR A 12 -11.20 0.54 3.64
CA THR A 12 -11.70 0.46 2.26
C THR A 12 -10.82 1.23 1.26
N SER A 13 -10.35 2.43 1.62
CA SER A 13 -9.44 3.20 0.76
C SER A 13 -8.07 2.52 0.62
N ILE A 14 -7.57 1.88 1.68
CA ILE A 14 -6.32 1.11 1.64
C ILE A 14 -6.48 -0.11 0.74
N LEU A 15 -7.57 -0.87 0.87
CA LEU A 15 -7.86 -1.97 -0.04
C LEU A 15 -7.94 -1.53 -1.51
N LYS A 16 -8.55 -0.37 -1.79
CA LYS A 16 -8.60 0.19 -3.15
C LYS A 16 -7.20 0.53 -3.68
N ILE A 17 -6.36 1.17 -2.87
CA ILE A 17 -4.98 1.52 -3.26
C ILE A 17 -4.18 0.24 -3.55
N PHE A 18 -4.24 -0.74 -2.65
CA PHE A 18 -3.56 -2.03 -2.84
C PHE A 18 -4.10 -2.80 -4.04
N GLY A 19 -5.41 -2.77 -4.29
CA GLY A 19 -6.02 -3.40 -5.46
C GLY A 19 -5.59 -2.77 -6.79
N ILE A 20 -5.59 -1.43 -6.87
CA ILE A 20 -5.09 -0.71 -8.05
C ILE A 20 -3.59 -1.00 -8.27
N TYR A 21 -2.82 -1.00 -7.19
CA TYR A 21 -1.39 -1.29 -7.25
C TYR A 21 -1.09 -2.72 -7.71
N ALA A 22 -1.83 -3.71 -7.20
CA ALA A 22 -1.71 -5.10 -7.63
C ALA A 22 -2.06 -5.26 -9.13
N LEU A 23 -3.09 -4.56 -9.60
CA LEU A 23 -3.48 -4.58 -11.01
C LEU A 23 -2.41 -3.93 -11.90
N ALA A 24 -1.85 -2.79 -11.47
CA ALA A 24 -0.76 -2.12 -12.16
C ALA A 24 0.50 -3.01 -12.26
N LEU A 25 0.84 -3.72 -11.19
CA LEU A 25 1.95 -4.67 -11.19
C LEU A 25 1.68 -5.84 -12.14
N ASN A 26 0.47 -6.40 -12.15
CA ASN A 26 0.11 -7.47 -13.07
C ASN A 26 0.25 -7.02 -14.54
N VAL A 27 -0.22 -5.82 -14.88
CA VAL A 27 -0.01 -5.26 -16.24
C VAL A 27 1.48 -5.11 -16.54
N PHE A 28 2.25 -4.53 -15.63
CA PHE A 28 3.69 -4.33 -15.79
C PHE A 28 4.43 -5.65 -16.04
N PHE A 29 4.20 -6.66 -15.19
CA PHE A 29 4.84 -7.96 -15.33
C PHE A 29 4.41 -8.70 -16.60
N THR A 30 3.19 -8.51 -17.08
CA THR A 30 2.71 -9.07 -18.35
C THR A 30 3.47 -8.49 -19.54
N ILE A 31 3.67 -7.17 -19.54
CA ILE A 31 4.44 -6.49 -20.58
C ILE A 31 5.91 -6.94 -20.55
N MET A 32 6.51 -7.01 -19.36
CA MET A 32 7.89 -7.49 -19.19
C MET A 32 8.06 -8.94 -19.63
N PHE A 33 7.10 -9.81 -19.27
CA PHE A 33 7.10 -11.21 -19.68
C PHE A 33 7.07 -11.34 -21.21
N LEU A 34 6.17 -10.61 -21.87
CA LEU A 34 6.09 -10.58 -23.33
C LEU A 34 7.39 -10.09 -23.96
N LEU A 35 7.98 -9.03 -23.41
CA LEU A 35 9.21 -8.44 -23.92
C LEU A 35 10.39 -9.42 -23.80
N PHE A 36 10.56 -10.07 -22.65
CA PHE A 36 11.58 -11.09 -22.44
C PHE A 36 11.38 -12.33 -23.31
N PHE A 37 10.12 -12.76 -23.48
CA PHE A 37 9.78 -13.86 -24.38
C PHE A 37 10.19 -13.55 -25.84
N LEU A 38 9.91 -12.33 -26.32
CA LEU A 38 10.31 -11.89 -27.66
C LEU A 38 11.83 -11.74 -27.81
N MET A 39 12.54 -11.38 -26.74
CA MET A 39 14.01 -11.32 -26.72
C MET A 39 14.68 -12.70 -26.59
N GLY A 40 13.91 -13.78 -26.45
CA GLY A 40 14.45 -15.13 -26.24
C GLY A 40 15.17 -15.30 -24.90
N ILE A 41 14.91 -14.41 -23.93
CA ILE A 41 15.45 -14.51 -22.58
C ILE A 41 14.68 -15.62 -21.85
N GLU A 42 15.39 -16.39 -21.03
CA GLU A 42 14.79 -17.46 -20.24
C GLU A 42 13.73 -16.88 -19.29
N THR A 43 12.46 -17.16 -19.58
CA THR A 43 11.31 -16.74 -18.77
C THR A 43 10.68 -17.93 -18.07
N PRO A 44 9.93 -17.71 -16.97
CA PRO A 44 9.11 -18.75 -16.37
C PRO A 44 8.17 -19.36 -17.41
N THR A 45 7.78 -20.62 -17.22
CA THR A 45 6.75 -21.22 -18.08
C THR A 45 5.46 -20.39 -18.04
N PRO A 46 4.70 -20.30 -19.15
CA PRO A 46 3.45 -19.55 -19.18
C PRO A 46 2.46 -19.96 -18.08
N SER A 47 2.43 -21.25 -17.71
CA SER A 47 1.61 -21.75 -16.60
C SER A 47 2.01 -21.14 -15.26
N ASN A 48 3.31 -21.09 -14.94
CA ASN A 48 3.81 -20.50 -13.69
C ASN A 48 3.55 -18.99 -13.64
N PHE A 49 3.65 -18.33 -14.79
CA PHE A 49 3.34 -16.90 -14.92
C PHE A 49 1.86 -16.62 -14.63
N ILE A 50 0.95 -17.40 -15.22
CA ILE A 50 -0.50 -17.27 -14.99
C ILE A 50 -0.85 -17.54 -13.53
N VAL A 51 -0.29 -18.58 -12.91
CA VAL A 51 -0.51 -18.86 -11.49
C VAL A 51 -0.05 -17.69 -10.64
N SER A 52 1.11 -17.09 -10.94
CA SER A 52 1.62 -15.93 -10.23
C SER A 52 0.71 -14.70 -10.36
N MET A 53 0.15 -14.47 -11.56
CA MET A 53 -0.83 -13.38 -11.82
C MET A 53 -2.10 -13.53 -10.98
N ILE A 54 -2.54 -14.76 -10.74
CA ILE A 54 -3.75 -15.05 -9.96
C ILE A 54 -3.46 -14.99 -8.47
N VAL A 55 -2.30 -15.47 -8.02
CA VAL A 55 -1.95 -15.54 -6.58
C VAL A 55 -1.52 -14.17 -6.03
N SER A 56 -0.83 -13.35 -6.84
CA SER A 56 -0.30 -12.06 -6.39
C SER A 56 -1.36 -11.12 -5.77
N PRO A 57 -2.58 -10.96 -6.31
CA PRO A 57 -3.58 -10.06 -5.75
C PRO A 57 -4.06 -10.54 -4.37
N PHE A 58 -4.16 -11.86 -4.14
CA PHE A 58 -4.51 -12.40 -2.82
C PHE A 58 -3.43 -12.11 -1.78
N LEU A 59 -2.15 -12.23 -2.17
CA LEU A 59 -1.04 -11.86 -1.30
C LEU A 59 -1.07 -10.37 -0.96
N PHE A 60 -1.36 -9.49 -1.92
CA PHE A 60 -1.51 -8.06 -1.67
C PHE A 60 -2.69 -7.73 -0.72
N VAL A 61 -3.81 -8.44 -0.85
CA VAL A 61 -4.94 -8.30 0.10
C VAL A 61 -4.52 -8.75 1.50
N LEU A 62 -3.81 -9.87 1.63
CA LEU A 62 -3.27 -10.32 2.93
C LEU A 62 -2.34 -9.27 3.54
N PHE A 63 -1.41 -8.71 2.75
CA PHE A 63 -0.56 -7.61 3.19
C PHE A 63 -1.36 -6.38 3.62
N ALA A 64 -2.44 -6.04 2.92
CA ALA A 64 -3.30 -4.93 3.31
C ALA A 64 -4.04 -5.20 4.64
N VAL A 65 -4.57 -6.42 4.82
CA VAL A 65 -5.28 -6.83 6.04
C VAL A 65 -4.34 -6.84 7.24
N PHE A 66 -3.17 -7.49 7.13
CA PHE A 66 -2.20 -7.57 8.22
C PHE A 66 -1.41 -6.28 8.44
N GLY A 67 -1.19 -5.49 7.38
CA GLY A 67 -0.51 -4.21 7.43
C GLY A 67 -1.38 -3.09 8.00
N TYR A 68 -2.71 -3.17 7.87
CA TYR A 68 -3.62 -2.13 8.36
C TYR A 68 -3.45 -1.78 9.84
N PRO A 69 -3.35 -2.74 10.78
CA PRO A 69 -3.03 -2.47 12.18
C PRO A 69 -1.74 -1.65 12.35
N PHE A 70 -0.70 -1.93 11.56
CA PHE A 70 0.56 -1.18 11.60
C PHE A 70 0.40 0.24 11.05
N PHE A 71 -0.33 0.41 9.94
CA PHE A 71 -0.64 1.75 9.40
C PHE A 71 -1.49 2.57 10.37
N ALA A 72 -2.45 1.95 11.05
CA ALA A 72 -3.26 2.59 12.08
C ALA A 72 -2.41 3.00 13.29
N LEU A 73 -1.50 2.14 13.74
CA LEU A 73 -0.57 2.41 14.83
C LEU A 73 0.40 3.56 14.45
N PHE A 74 0.98 3.52 13.26
CA PHE A 74 1.89 4.56 12.77
C PHE A 74 1.19 5.93 12.65
N ASN A 75 -0.04 5.94 12.14
CA ASN A 75 -0.87 7.14 12.10
C ASN A 75 -1.22 7.65 13.51
N ARG A 76 -1.45 6.75 14.47
CA ARG A 76 -1.67 7.12 15.88
C ARG A 76 -0.41 7.68 16.53
N VAL A 77 0.76 7.11 16.25
CA VAL A 77 2.06 7.60 16.76
C VAL A 77 2.38 8.97 16.19
N ARG A 78 2.35 9.15 14.86
CA ARG A 78 2.53 10.47 14.23
C ARG A 78 1.49 11.47 14.70
N GLY A 79 0.24 11.03 14.78
CA GLY A 79 -0.88 11.84 15.23
C GLY A 79 -0.79 12.27 16.69
N GLY A 80 -0.26 11.41 17.56
CA GLY A 80 0.03 11.66 18.97
C GLY A 80 1.29 12.51 19.18
N LEU A 81 2.29 12.36 18.33
CA LEU A 81 3.49 13.20 18.31
C LEU A 81 3.12 14.65 17.98
N LEU A 82 2.31 14.87 16.95
CA LEU A 82 1.81 16.20 16.59
C LEU A 82 0.99 16.85 17.71
N LEU A 83 0.16 16.08 18.42
CA LEU A 83 -0.60 16.60 19.57
C LEU A 83 0.31 16.97 20.75
N LYS A 84 1.36 16.18 21.01
CA LYS A 84 2.38 16.53 22.03
C LYS A 84 3.16 17.79 21.65
N VAL A 85 3.55 17.95 20.39
CA VAL A 85 4.27 19.14 19.90
C VAL A 85 3.40 20.39 19.99
N VAL A 86 2.14 20.33 19.55
CA VAL A 86 1.22 21.47 19.67
C VAL A 86 0.96 21.84 21.13
N ARG A 87 0.80 20.85 22.02
CA ARG A 87 0.59 21.11 23.46
C ARG A 87 1.84 21.68 24.14
N GLY A 88 3.03 21.28 23.72
CA GLY A 88 4.30 21.87 24.16
C GLY A 88 4.49 23.30 23.67
N SER A 89 4.09 23.58 22.43
CA SER A 89 4.12 24.93 21.85
C SER A 89 3.17 25.89 22.57
N VAL A 90 1.92 25.47 22.86
CA VAL A 90 0.97 26.31 23.62
C VAL A 90 1.40 26.53 25.07
N LYS A 91 2.14 25.60 25.68
CA LYS A 91 2.60 25.73 27.07
C LYS A 91 3.83 26.63 27.22
N ASN A 92 4.57 26.90 26.13
CA ASN A 92 5.76 27.76 26.11
C ASN A 92 5.46 29.24 25.73
N VAL A 93 4.18 29.64 25.67
CA VAL A 93 3.75 31.01 25.36
C VAL A 93 3.23 31.74 26.61
N ASN A 94 3.61 31.30 27.82
CA ASN A 94 3.40 32.04 29.06
C ASN A 94 4.73 32.33 29.74
#